data_AF-A0A4Y9FMA7-F1
#
_entry.id   AF-A0A4Y9FMA7-F1
#
_cell.length_a   1.000
_cell.length_b   1.000
_cell.length_c   1.000
_cell.angle_alpha   90.00
_cell.angle_beta   90.00
_cell.angle_gamma   90.00
#
_symmetry.space_group_name_H-M   'P 1'
#
loop_
_entity.id
_entity.type
_entity.pdbx_description
1 polymer ?
#
loop_
_entity_poly.entity_id
_entity_poly.type
_entity_poly.pdbx_seq_one_letter_code
_entity_poly.pdbx_strand_id
1 'polypeptide(L)'
;MKLEYGSKSQEYDASGTASATKVMLVNSEGASVPIFLPPDKIDLSNTELLELALEVIYQENFPMRAENEKFHVYSEMITKGNQAREKMEEDSVKSQGTLMLIIEKLYEKGILSDEDLFVKD
;
A
#
# COMPACT_ATOMS: atom_id res chain seq x y z
N MET A 1 -30.21 -5.91 -3.74
CA MET A 1 -30.39 -6.35 -2.34
C MET A 1 -29.59 -5.42 -1.43
N LYS A 2 -30.21 -4.76 -0.44
CA LYS A 2 -29.50 -3.91 0.54
C LYS A 2 -29.36 -4.68 1.85
N LEU A 3 -28.13 -5.00 2.25
CA LEU A 3 -27.85 -5.65 3.52
C LEU A 3 -27.64 -4.60 4.62
N GLU A 4 -28.12 -4.90 5.81
CA GLU A 4 -28.05 -4.05 6.99
C GLU A 4 -27.53 -4.85 8.18
N TYR A 5 -26.97 -4.16 9.17
CA TYR A 5 -26.47 -4.79 10.38
C TYR A 5 -27.64 -5.41 11.16
N GLY A 6 -27.56 -6.70 11.44
CA GLY A 6 -28.52 -7.42 12.29
C GLY A 6 -28.01 -7.59 13.71
N SER A 7 -26.90 -8.31 13.88
CA SER A 7 -26.32 -8.59 15.21
C SER A 7 -24.85 -8.97 15.12
N LYS A 8 -24.16 -9.00 16.28
CA LYS A 8 -22.82 -9.56 16.43
C LYS A 8 -22.73 -10.57 17.57
N SER A 9 -21.87 -11.57 17.43
CA SER A 9 -21.50 -12.52 18.47
C SER A 9 -20.02 -12.87 18.39
N GLN A 10 -19.44 -13.23 19.54
CA GLN A 10 -18.12 -13.87 19.59
C GLN A 10 -18.32 -15.37 19.44
N GLU A 11 -17.63 -15.98 18.49
CA GLU A 11 -17.53 -17.43 18.33
C GLU A 11 -16.27 -17.93 19.06
N TYR A 12 -16.37 -19.13 19.62
CA TYR A 12 -15.29 -19.80 20.34
C TYR A 12 -15.02 -21.17 19.72
N ASP A 13 -13.77 -21.60 19.70
CA ASP A 13 -13.40 -22.94 19.29
C ASP A 13 -13.60 -23.97 20.41
N ALA A 14 -13.25 -25.24 20.15
CA ALA A 14 -13.38 -26.32 21.12
C ALA A 14 -12.48 -26.16 22.37
N SER A 15 -11.48 -25.29 22.34
CA SER A 15 -10.63 -24.96 23.48
C SER A 15 -11.19 -23.83 24.35
N GLY A 16 -12.26 -23.16 23.89
CA GLY A 16 -12.81 -21.97 24.53
C GLY A 16 -12.07 -20.69 24.15
N THR A 17 -11.20 -20.73 23.14
CA THR A 17 -10.52 -19.53 22.62
C THR A 17 -11.40 -18.83 21.60
N ALA A 18 -11.45 -17.50 21.65
CA ALA A 18 -12.18 -16.69 20.68
C ALA A 18 -11.65 -16.96 19.26
N SER A 19 -12.51 -17.47 18.38
CA SER A 19 -12.14 -17.93 17.04
C SER A 19 -12.54 -16.94 15.95
N ALA A 20 -13.69 -16.28 16.10
CA ALA A 20 -14.16 -15.27 15.15
C ALA A 20 -15.18 -14.31 15.76
N THR A 21 -15.30 -13.11 15.17
CA THR A 21 -16.43 -12.21 15.38
C THR A 21 -17.45 -12.48 14.28
N LYS A 22 -18.61 -13.02 14.64
CA LYS A 22 -19.70 -13.27 13.69
C LYS A 22 -20.60 -12.04 13.60
N VAL A 23 -20.74 -11.50 12.41
CA VAL A 23 -21.67 -10.41 12.08
C VAL A 23 -22.80 -10.98 11.24
N MET A 24 -24.03 -10.81 11.69
CA MET A 24 -25.21 -11.17 10.92
C MET A 24 -25.68 -9.97 10.10
N LEU A 25 -25.65 -10.09 8.79
CA LEU A 25 -26.24 -9.13 7.87
C LEU A 25 -27.63 -9.58 7.45
N VAL A 26 -28.60 -8.67 7.48
CA VAL A 26 -30.00 -8.97 7.19
C VAL A 26 -30.58 -8.01 6.16
N ASN A 27 -31.74 -8.31 5.61
CA ASN A 27 -32.50 -7.36 4.81
C ASN A 27 -34.01 -7.51 5.01
N SER A 28 -34.78 -6.58 4.42
CA SER A 28 -36.25 -6.61 4.45
C SER A 28 -36.88 -7.77 3.67
N GLU A 29 -36.11 -8.47 2.84
CA GLU A 29 -36.54 -9.60 2.02
C GLU A 29 -36.34 -10.95 2.74
N GLY A 30 -35.82 -10.95 3.97
CA GLY A 30 -35.59 -12.15 4.79
C GLY A 30 -34.22 -12.80 4.62
N ALA A 31 -33.27 -12.14 3.95
CA ALA A 31 -31.88 -12.60 3.90
C ALA A 31 -31.26 -12.53 5.31
N SER A 32 -30.43 -13.54 5.61
CA SER A 32 -29.66 -13.64 6.86
C SER A 32 -28.32 -14.25 6.52
N VAL A 33 -27.30 -13.40 6.40
CA VAL A 33 -25.97 -13.74 5.89
C VAL A 33 -24.95 -13.62 7.03
N PRO A 34 -24.39 -14.74 7.52
CA PRO A 34 -23.33 -14.71 8.52
C PRO A 34 -21.99 -14.36 7.85
N ILE A 35 -21.31 -13.34 8.37
CA ILE A 35 -19.94 -12.98 7.99
C ILE A 35 -19.02 -13.16 9.20
N PHE A 36 -17.89 -13.83 9.00
CA PHE A 36 -16.91 -14.12 10.04
C PHE A 36 -15.71 -13.21 9.87
N LEU A 37 -15.52 -12.32 10.84
CA LEU A 37 -14.38 -11.42 10.93
C LEU A 37 -13.37 -11.95 11.97
N PRO A 38 -12.13 -11.44 11.98
CA PRO A 38 -11.16 -11.77 13.01
C PRO A 38 -11.69 -11.58 14.45
N PRO A 39 -11.27 -12.40 15.41
CA PRO A 39 -11.83 -12.41 16.76
C PRO A 39 -11.63 -11.09 17.53
N ASP A 40 -10.59 -10.32 17.21
CA ASP A 40 -10.31 -9.01 17.80
C ASP A 40 -11.25 -7.88 17.32
N LYS A 41 -12.08 -8.14 16.32
CA LYS A 41 -13.02 -7.14 15.77
C LYS A 41 -14.28 -6.98 16.60
N ILE A 42 -14.51 -7.82 17.62
CA ILE A 42 -15.72 -7.80 18.44
C ILE A 42 -15.99 -6.45 19.09
N ASP A 43 -14.94 -5.68 19.39
CA ASP A 43 -15.02 -4.39 20.08
C ASP A 43 -15.37 -3.22 19.16
N LEU A 44 -15.37 -3.43 17.83
CA LEU A 44 -15.73 -2.39 16.87
C LEU A 44 -17.21 -2.01 16.96
N SER A 45 -17.51 -0.79 16.51
CA SER A 45 -18.88 -0.31 16.40
C SER A 45 -19.65 -1.09 15.32
N ASN A 46 -20.99 -1.07 15.42
CA ASN A 46 -21.84 -1.76 14.46
C ASN A 46 -21.65 -1.22 13.02
N THR A 47 -21.33 0.08 12.88
CA THR A 47 -21.05 0.70 11.58
C THR A 47 -19.76 0.17 10.98
N GLU A 48 -18.67 0.13 11.75
CA GLU A 48 -17.38 -0.42 11.29
C GLU A 48 -17.51 -1.91 10.95
N LEU A 49 -18.25 -2.68 11.75
CA LEU A 49 -18.52 -4.09 11.48
C LEU A 49 -19.34 -4.31 10.21
N LEU A 50 -20.31 -3.43 9.94
CA LEU A 50 -21.09 -3.47 8.71
C LEU A 50 -20.19 -3.23 7.49
N GLU A 51 -19.34 -2.20 7.52
CA GLU A 51 -18.42 -1.88 6.42
C GLU A 51 -17.46 -3.05 6.14
N LEU A 52 -16.82 -3.60 7.17
CA LEU A 52 -15.93 -4.76 7.04
C LEU A 52 -16.67 -5.99 6.49
N ALA A 53 -17.89 -6.24 6.96
CA ALA A 53 -18.67 -7.38 6.50
C ALA A 53 -19.12 -7.24 5.04
N LEU A 54 -19.48 -6.02 4.60
CA LEU A 54 -19.79 -5.74 3.20
C LEU A 54 -18.56 -5.85 2.29
N GLU A 55 -17.39 -5.45 2.79
CA GLU A 55 -16.11 -5.60 2.07
C GLU A 55 -15.78 -7.08 1.83
N VAL A 56 -15.97 -7.95 2.83
CA VAL A 56 -15.79 -9.41 2.66
C VAL A 56 -16.71 -9.93 1.55
N ILE A 57 -17.98 -9.57 1.57
CA ILE A 57 -18.94 -9.95 0.52
C ILE A 57 -18.50 -9.41 -0.85
N TYR A 58 -18.01 -8.17 -0.92
CA TYR A 58 -17.53 -7.59 -2.16
C TYR A 58 -16.34 -8.36 -2.71
N GLN A 59 -15.34 -8.69 -1.88
CA GLN A 59 -14.17 -9.45 -2.30
C GLN A 59 -14.51 -10.86 -2.76
N GLU A 60 -15.40 -11.57 -2.06
CA GLU A 60 -15.84 -12.92 -2.44
C GLU A 60 -16.62 -12.94 -3.76
N ASN A 61 -17.45 -11.93 -4.01
CA ASN A 61 -18.29 -11.87 -5.21
C ASN A 61 -17.59 -11.22 -6.42
N PHE A 62 -16.55 -10.41 -6.20
CA PHE A 62 -15.81 -9.70 -7.26
C PHE A 62 -14.30 -9.92 -7.17
N PRO A 63 -13.80 -11.18 -7.16
CA PRO A 63 -12.38 -11.47 -6.94
C PRO A 63 -11.47 -10.80 -7.99
N MET A 64 -11.89 -10.74 -9.26
CA MET A 64 -11.13 -10.07 -10.32
C MET A 64 -11.04 -8.54 -10.13
N ARG A 65 -12.03 -7.90 -9.47
CA ARG A 65 -11.98 -6.45 -9.19
C ARG A 65 -11.13 -6.14 -7.97
N ALA A 66 -11.29 -6.92 -6.90
CA ALA A 66 -10.45 -6.80 -5.71
C ALA A 66 -8.96 -7.02 -6.05
N GLU A 67 -8.68 -7.92 -6.98
CA GLU A 67 -7.35 -8.11 -7.55
C GLU A 67 -6.90 -6.91 -8.40
N ASN A 68 -7.71 -6.45 -9.36
CA ASN A 68 -7.39 -5.30 -10.21
C ASN A 68 -7.12 -4.01 -9.42
N GLU A 69 -7.86 -3.73 -8.34
CA GLU A 69 -7.65 -2.56 -7.49
C GLU A 69 -6.29 -2.63 -6.77
N LYS A 70 -5.92 -3.79 -6.22
CA LYS A 70 -4.59 -4.01 -5.63
C LYS A 70 -3.48 -3.86 -6.68
N PHE A 71 -3.65 -4.45 -7.87
CA PHE A 71 -2.68 -4.32 -8.96
C PHE A 71 -2.53 -2.88 -9.47
N HIS A 72 -3.61 -2.09 -9.47
CA HIS A 72 -3.55 -0.68 -9.84
C HIS A 72 -2.65 0.11 -8.88
N VAL A 73 -2.81 -0.09 -7.57
CA VAL A 73 -1.96 0.52 -6.54
C VAL A 73 -0.48 0.13 -6.72
N TYR A 74 -0.19 -1.15 -6.99
CA TYR A 74 1.17 -1.59 -7.27
C TYR A 74 1.75 -0.98 -8.55
N SER A 75 0.95 -0.90 -9.61
CA SER A 75 1.36 -0.29 -10.88
C SER A 75 1.68 1.20 -10.72
N GLU A 76 0.89 1.93 -9.94
CA GLU A 76 1.18 3.33 -9.61
C GLU A 76 2.48 3.49 -8.81
N MET A 77 2.71 2.62 -7.81
CA MET A 77 3.96 2.64 -7.04
C MET A 77 5.18 2.35 -7.93
N ILE A 78 5.08 1.37 -8.82
CA ILE A 78 6.15 1.04 -9.78
C ILE A 78 6.41 2.22 -10.72
N THR A 79 5.34 2.84 -11.24
CA THR A 79 5.45 4.00 -12.14
C THR A 79 6.13 5.17 -11.44
N LYS A 80 5.71 5.51 -10.21
CA LYS A 80 6.34 6.57 -9.40
C LYS A 80 7.80 6.23 -9.07
N GLY A 81 8.10 4.97 -8.76
CA GLY A 81 9.46 4.50 -8.51
C GLY A 81 10.37 4.65 -9.73
N ASN A 82 9.88 4.31 -10.93
CA ASN A 82 10.62 4.49 -12.18
C ASN A 82 10.86 5.97 -12.50
N GLN A 83 9.84 6.82 -12.35
CA GLN A 83 10.00 8.28 -12.53
C GLN A 83 11.03 8.89 -11.57
N ALA A 84 11.03 8.45 -10.31
CA ALA A 84 12.02 8.89 -9.33
C ALA A 84 13.44 8.44 -9.72
N ARG A 85 13.60 7.22 -10.24
CA ARG A 85 14.88 6.71 -10.73
C ARG A 85 15.40 7.46 -11.94
N GLU A 86 14.54 7.72 -12.94
CA GLU A 86 14.90 8.52 -14.12
C GLU A 86 15.35 9.93 -13.71
N LYS A 87 14.62 10.57 -12.79
CA LYS A 87 15.01 11.88 -12.27
C LYS A 87 16.34 11.85 -11.52
N MET A 88 16.58 10.82 -10.71
CA MET A 88 17.87 10.65 -10.02
C MET A 88 19.03 10.46 -11.00
N GLU A 89 18.82 9.70 -12.08
CA GLU A 89 19.82 9.51 -13.13
C GLU A 89 20.10 10.84 -13.86
N GLU A 90 19.07 11.59 -14.22
CA GLU A 90 19.19 12.91 -14.83
C GLU A 90 19.95 13.90 -13.92
N ASP A 91 19.59 13.96 -12.63
CA ASP A 91 20.24 14.84 -11.65
C ASP A 91 21.70 14.43 -11.41
N SER A 92 22.01 13.13 -11.41
CA SER A 92 23.38 12.61 -11.32
C SER A 92 24.22 13.05 -12.52
N VAL A 93 23.71 12.89 -13.74
CA VAL A 93 24.39 13.32 -14.98
C VAL A 93 24.61 14.84 -14.98
N LYS A 94 23.60 15.63 -14.58
CA LYS A 94 23.76 17.09 -14.45
C LYS A 94 24.79 17.48 -13.39
N SER A 95 24.80 16.79 -12.25
CA SER A 95 25.76 17.03 -11.19
C SER A 95 27.19 16.71 -11.64
N GLN A 96 27.40 15.58 -12.31
CA GLN A 96 28.68 15.21 -12.92
C GLN A 96 29.13 16.23 -13.98
N GLY A 97 28.22 16.66 -14.87
CA GLY A 97 28.51 17.70 -15.86
C GLY A 97 28.86 19.05 -15.22
N THR A 98 28.14 19.44 -14.16
CA THR A 98 28.44 20.66 -13.41
C THR A 98 29.80 20.58 -12.72
N LEU A 99 30.13 19.42 -12.14
CA LEU A 99 31.43 19.18 -11.53
C LEU A 99 32.55 19.29 -12.58
N MET A 100 32.36 18.70 -13.77
CA MET A 100 33.31 18.79 -14.88
C MET A 100 33.55 20.25 -15.30
N LEU A 101 32.48 21.04 -15.46
CA LEU A 101 32.58 22.47 -15.79
C LEU A 101 33.31 23.28 -14.70
N ILE A 102 33.13 22.94 -13.43
CA ILE A 102 33.86 23.57 -12.33
C ILE A 102 35.34 23.20 -12.40
N ILE A 103 35.67 21.94 -12.62
CA ILE A 103 37.06 21.46 -12.76
C ILE A 103 37.76 22.19 -13.91
N GLU A 104 37.14 22.28 -15.09
CA GLU A 104 37.66 23.01 -16.25
C GLU A 104 37.98 24.47 -15.92
N LYS A 105 37.05 25.19 -15.26
CA LYS A 105 37.27 26.59 -14.85
C LYS A 105 38.40 26.77 -13.83
N LEU A 106 38.61 25.79 -12.95
CA LEU A 106 39.70 25.84 -11.98
C LEU A 106 41.05 25.60 -12.65
N TYR A 107 41.11 24.71 -13.65
CA TYR A 107 42.28 24.52 -14.52
C TYR A 107 42.63 25.79 -15.30
N GLU A 108 41.65 26.41 -15.97
CA GLU A 108 41.86 27.65 -16.74
C GLU A 108 42.45 28.77 -15.88
N LYS A 109 42.12 28.79 -14.58
CA LYS A 109 42.63 29.77 -13.62
C LYS A 109 43.97 29.37 -12.99
N GLY A 110 44.51 28.20 -13.31
CA GLY A 110 45.72 27.65 -12.71
C GLY A 110 45.59 27.35 -11.21
N ILE A 111 44.36 27.18 -10.72
CA ILE A 111 44.08 26.84 -9.31
C ILE A 111 44.23 25.33 -9.07
N LEU A 112 43.96 24.53 -10.11
CA LEU A 112 44.06 23.08 -10.11
C LEU A 112 45.06 22.62 -11.18
N SER A 113 45.76 21.53 -10.90
CA SER A 113 46.71 20.88 -11.80
C SER A 113 46.44 19.37 -11.90
N ASP A 114 47.07 18.70 -12.87
CA ASP A 114 46.93 17.25 -13.08
C ASP A 114 47.30 16.44 -11.83
N GLU A 115 48.22 16.94 -11.00
CA GLU A 115 48.63 16.27 -9.75
C GLU A 115 47.53 16.29 -8.67
N ASP A 116 46.60 17.24 -8.73
CA ASP A 116 45.53 17.41 -7.75
C ASP A 116 44.31 16.52 -8.03
N LEU A 117 44.21 15.94 -9.23
CA LEU A 117 43.03 15.20 -9.70
C LEU A 117 43.13 13.68 -9.59
N PHE A 118 44.32 13.15 -9.38
CA PHE A 118 44.52 11.72 -9.16
C PHE A 118 44.90 11.49 -7.70
N VAL A 119 44.11 10.68 -7.00
CA VAL A 119 44.57 10.08 -5.74
C VAL A 119 45.75 9.19 -6.12
N LYS A 120 46.96 9.56 -5.70
CA LYS A 120 48.11 8.64 -5.76
C LYS A 120 47.78 7.48 -4.82
N ASP A 121 47.74 6.27 -5.39
CA ASP A 121 47.67 5.02 -4.63
C ASP A 121 48.74 4.95 -3.52
#